data_AF-A0A3C0AKQ1-F1
#
_entry.id   AF-A0A3C0AKQ1-F1
#
_cell.length_a   1.000
_cell.length_b   1.000
_cell.length_c   1.000
_cell.angle_alpha   90.00
_cell.angle_beta   90.00
_cell.angle_gamma   90.00
#
_symmetry.space_group_name_H-M   'P 1'
#
loop_
_entity.id
_entity.type
_entity.pdbx_description
1 polymer ?
#
loop_
_entity_poly.entity_id
_entity_poly.type
_entity_poly.pdbx_seq_one_letter_code
_entity_poly.pdbx_strand_id
1 'polypeptide(L)' 'SQCKNNLKQLGLAFHNYHDTFRMFPTGYFRESHYNMGWVARLLPYLDQANRYEAIGEINQSHPWRGAP' A
#
# COMPACT_ATOMS: atom_id res chain seq x y z
N SER A 1 0.78 24.87 -8.84
CA SER A 1 1.92 24.01 -9.17
C SER A 1 1.57 22.55 -8.90
N GLN A 2 2.04 21.64 -9.75
CA GLN A 2 1.75 20.19 -9.71
C GLN A 2 2.08 19.54 -8.36
N CYS A 3 3.22 19.90 -7.74
CA CYS A 3 3.61 19.40 -6.42
C CYS A 3 2.54 19.63 -5.33
N LYS A 4 1.92 20.82 -5.31
CA LYS A 4 0.86 21.15 -4.34
C LYS A 4 -0.38 20.29 -4.55
N ASN A 5 -0.69 19.92 -5.80
CA ASN A 5 -1.81 19.02 -6.11
C ASN A 5 -1.48 17.57 -5.72
N ASN A 6 -0.25 17.12 -5.95
CA ASN A 6 0.20 15.79 -5.51
C ASN A 6 0.09 15.63 -3.99
N LEU A 7 0.50 16.67 -3.23
CA LEU A 7 0.36 16.67 -1.77
C LEU A 7 -1.11 16.63 -1.31
N LYS A 8 -2.02 17.31 -2.02
CA LYS A 8 -3.45 17.23 -1.73
C LYS A 8 -3.99 15.81 -1.95
N GLN A 9 -3.61 15.16 -3.05
CA GLN A 9 -4.01 13.78 -3.33
C GLN A 9 -3.47 12.81 -2.27
N LEU A 10 -2.22 12.98 -1.84
CA LEU A 10 -1.66 12.20 -0.73
C LEU A 10 -2.44 12.41 0.57
N GLY A 11 -2.75 13.66 0.93
CA GLY A 11 -3.56 13.96 2.10
C GLY A 11 -4.94 13.30 2.06
N LEU A 12 -5.61 13.34 0.91
CA LEU A 12 -6.90 12.66 0.71
C LEU A 12 -6.77 11.14 0.90
N ALA A 13 -5.73 10.52 0.34
CA ALA A 13 -5.49 9.09 0.50
C ALA A 13 -5.29 8.69 1.97
N PHE A 14 -4.57 9.49 2.75
CA PHE A 14 -4.43 9.29 4.20
C PHE A 14 -5.78 9.40 4.93
N HIS A 15 -6.61 10.38 4.58
CA HIS A 15 -7.95 10.52 5.17
C HIS A 15 -8.85 9.32 4.87
N ASN A 16 -8.86 8.84 3.61
CA ASN A 16 -9.64 7.67 3.21
C ASN A 16 -9.17 6.40 3.92
N TYR A 17 -7.86 6.20 4.07
CA TYR A 17 -7.31 5.10 4.85
C TYR A 17 -7.73 5.20 6.32
N HIS A 18 -7.64 6.39 6.92
CA HIS A 18 -8.03 6.60 8.30
C HIS A 18 -9.53 6.38 8.55
N ASP A 19 -10.40 6.77 7.61
CA ASP A 19 -11.84 6.52 7.72
C ASP A 19 -12.15 5.02 7.75
N THR A 20 -11.46 4.25 6.90
CA THR A 20 -11.64 2.80 6.77
C THR A 20 -11.05 2.01 7.94
N PHE A 21 -9.81 2.33 8.33
CA PHE A 21 -9.05 1.55 9.32
C PHE A 21 -9.03 2.15 10.72
N ARG A 22 -9.61 3.36 10.91
CA ARG A 22 -9.59 4.13 12.17
C ARG A 22 -8.19 4.37 12.74
N MET A 23 -7.18 4.32 11.87
CA MET A 23 -5.77 4.54 12.20
C MET A 23 -5.01 5.01 10.95
N PHE A 24 -3.83 5.59 11.14
CA PHE A 24 -2.90 5.88 10.03
C PHE A 24 -2.07 4.65 9.65
N PRO A 25 -1.53 4.58 8.42
CA PRO A 25 -0.69 3.46 8.02
C PRO A 25 0.60 3.45 8.84
N THR A 26 1.05 2.25 9.21
CA THR A 26 2.32 2.05 9.91
C THR A 26 3.48 2.43 8.99
N GLY A 27 4.58 2.96 9.54
CA GLY A 27 5.73 3.39 8.73
C GLY A 27 6.28 2.28 7.82
N TYR A 28 6.24 1.05 8.30
CA TYR A 28 6.46 -0.16 7.51
C TYR A 28 5.62 -1.31 8.06
N PHE A 29 5.46 -2.35 7.24
CA PHE A 29 4.88 -3.63 7.65
C PHE A 29 5.59 -4.76 6.90
N ARG A 30 5.51 -5.97 7.46
CA ARG A 30 6.04 -7.17 6.81
C ARG A 30 4.89 -7.90 6.13
N GLU A 31 5.01 -8.12 4.83
CA GLU A 31 4.09 -8.97 4.09
C GLU A 31 4.88 -10.07 3.40
N SER A 32 4.59 -11.32 3.75
CA SER A 32 5.42 -12.47 3.39
C SER A 32 6.89 -12.28 3.79
N HIS A 33 7.80 -12.05 2.84
CA HIS A 33 9.23 -11.85 3.06
C HIS A 33 9.72 -10.42 2.77
N TYR A 34 8.83 -9.51 2.40
CA TYR A 34 9.19 -8.14 2.06
C TYR A 34 8.81 -7.17 3.17
N ASN A 35 9.73 -6.25 3.47
CA ASN A 35 9.43 -5.07 4.25
C ASN A 35 8.87 -4.01 3.30
N MET A 36 7.60 -3.65 3.52
CA MET A 36 6.90 -2.67 2.70
C MET A 36 6.70 -1.38 3.49
N GLY A 37 6.88 -0.24 2.81
CA GLY A 37 6.61 1.07 3.40
C GLY A 37 5.11 1.39 3.44
N TRP A 38 4.73 2.38 4.24
CA TRP A 38 3.37 2.88 4.40
C TRP A 38 2.63 3.15 3.07
N VAL A 39 3.36 3.58 2.03
CA VAL A 39 2.80 3.93 0.71
C VAL A 39 2.04 2.76 0.09
N ALA A 40 2.50 1.52 0.30
CA ALA A 40 1.84 0.33 -0.25
C ALA A 40 0.38 0.22 0.22
N ARG A 41 0.07 0.68 1.44
CA ARG A 41 -1.31 0.70 1.98
C ARG A 41 -2.18 1.81 1.42
N LEU A 42 -1.58 2.85 0.84
CA LEU A 42 -2.31 3.97 0.25
C LEU A 42 -2.57 3.80 -1.26
N LEU A 43 -1.91 2.86 -1.93
CA LEU A 43 -2.04 2.67 -3.39
C LEU A 43 -3.49 2.57 -3.89
N PRO A 44 -4.42 1.85 -3.21
CA PRO A 44 -5.82 1.82 -3.64
C PRO A 44 -6.50 3.19 -3.59
N TYR A 45 -6.09 4.05 -2.64
CA TYR A 45 -6.64 5.40 -2.44
C TYR A 45 -5.93 6.47 -3.29
N LEU A 46 -4.93 6.06 -4.09
CA LEU A 46 -4.18 6.90 -5.03
C LEU A 46 -4.48 6.52 -6.49
N ASP A 47 -5.57 5.81 -6.74
CA ASP A 47 -5.94 5.25 -8.06
C ASP A 47 -4.85 4.31 -8.64
N GLN A 48 -4.08 3.66 -7.76
CA GLN A 48 -3.03 2.68 -8.12
C GLN A 48 -3.42 1.25 -7.75
N ALA A 49 -4.70 0.88 -7.92
CA ALA A 49 -5.22 -0.45 -7.61
C ALA A 49 -4.43 -1.58 -8.31
N ASN A 50 -4.13 -1.44 -9.60
CA ASN A 50 -3.36 -2.44 -10.35
C ASN A 50 -1.97 -2.72 -9.72
N ARG A 51 -1.32 -1.69 -9.14
CA ARG A 51 -0.03 -1.88 -8.46
C ARG A 51 -0.20 -2.56 -7.11
N TYR A 52 -1.28 -2.25 -6.40
CA TYR A 52 -1.62 -2.93 -5.15
C TYR A 52 -1.87 -4.42 -5.38
N GLU A 53 -2.62 -4.76 -6.43
CA GLU A 53 -2.88 -6.14 -6.84
C GLU A 53 -1.59 -6.88 -7.21
N ALA A 54 -0.74 -6.26 -8.04
CA ALA A 54 0.57 -6.84 -8.39
C ALA A 54 1.46 -7.11 -7.16
N ILE A 55 1.39 -6.27 -6.12
CA ILE A 55 2.09 -6.52 -4.85
C ILE A 55 1.52 -7.76 -4.14
N GLY A 56 0.20 -7.93 -4.16
CA GLY A 56 -0.44 -9.14 -3.64
C GLY A 56 0.01 -10.40 -4.38
N GLU A 57 0.13 -10.33 -5.71
CA GLU A 57 0.57 -11.43 -6.55
C GLU A 57 2.03 -11.84 -6.27
N ILE A 58 2.97 -10.88 -6.23
CA ILE A 58 4.39 -11.19 -5.92
C ILE A 58 4.53 -11.82 -4.55
N ASN A 59 3.70 -11.44 -3.58
CA ASN A 59 3.73 -12.04 -2.26
C ASN A 59 3.32 -13.52 -2.38
N GLN A 60 2.26 -13.82 -3.14
CA GLN A 60 1.70 -15.17 -3.28
C GLN A 60 2.55 -16.12 -4.14
N SER A 61 3.29 -15.62 -5.12
CA SER A 61 3.99 -16.44 -6.12
C SER A 61 5.36 -16.99 -5.69
N HIS A 62 5.72 -16.93 -4.41
CA HIS A 62 7.03 -17.41 -3.97
C HIS A 62 7.12 -18.95 -3.99
N PRO A 63 8.12 -19.54 -4.69
CA PRO A 63 8.25 -20.99 -4.85
C PRO A 63 8.50 -21.74 -3.52
N TRP A 64 8.91 -21.04 -2.47
CA TRP A 64 9.09 -21.61 -1.13
C TRP A 64 7.77 -21.78 -0.35
N ARG A 65 6.63 -21.30 -0.87
CA ARG A 65 5.28 -21.51 -0.28
C ARG A 65 4.75 -22.95 -0.49
N GLY A 66 5.62 -23.95 -0.51
CA GLY A 66 5.27 -25.35 -0.74
C GLY A 66 6.38 -26.37 -0.47
N ALA A 67 7.47 -25.99 0.20
CA ALA A 67 8.41 -27.00 0.70
C ALA A 67 7.80 -27.62 1.98
N PRO A 68 7.71 -28.96 2.08
CA PRO A 68 7.16 -29.64 3.26
C PRO A 68 7.92 -29.32 4.54
#